data_AF-A0A8T8WU72-F1
#
_entry.id   AF-A0A8T8WU72-F1
#
_cell.length_a   1.000
_cell.length_b   1.000
_cell.length_c   1.000
_cell.angle_alpha   90.00
_cell.angle_beta   90.00
_cell.angle_gamma   90.00
#
_symmetry.space_group_name_H-M   'P 1'
#
loop_
_entity.id
_entity.type
_entity.pdbx_description
1 polymer ?
#
loop_
_entity_poly.entity_id
_entity_poly.type
_entity_poly.pdbx_seq_one_letter_code
_entity_poly.pdbx_strand_id
1 'polypeptide(L)'
;MVNTPLHRQLGRLSFSAVSIIGCIYLILCLVFLGYYHSSSYRDPTSFFFNPSRAYQKQYSSTRIAQAKTFLASTGNLAPPTRQHQEPPAVCVGIVTVRRRGDQYVRLTVASLLDGLNETERNRMLLYLRVGNTDPKEHPIFSEKWVETLPDRLLTYSQDDPDFGQLRAWEDGGWYRNKTIYDFTTLMKDCYETGADYVAMIEDDTLAVKGWFPSALEALDIVHEQAARQGQDWIYLRLFFVDGLLGWNSEEWPQYLAWSFIVWALLTGTMVVFKTRVFPTQLRRFPTSVIWLASSLFIPGAILLFFMSGRQTMWPISPGVHEMNKYGCCSQGLVFPRAMIPRFLKQTDLTTDWLVDMMVETIADTQGWTRWAVVPSLLQHIGATSSKGYGFDSSAKTIWNFRFEEYDQ
;
A
#
# COMPACT_ATOMS: atom_id res chain seq x y z
N MET A 1 -21.56 -64.89 58.51
CA MET A 1 -20.18 -64.37 58.65
C MET A 1 -19.42 -64.90 57.45
N VAL A 2 -19.04 -64.15 56.42
CA VAL A 2 -18.45 -62.80 56.35
C VAL A 2 -19.01 -62.11 55.10
N ASN A 3 -19.49 -60.87 55.25
CA ASN A 3 -19.96 -60.03 54.15
C ASN A 3 -18.77 -59.30 53.52
N THR A 4 -18.48 -59.59 52.25
CA THR A 4 -17.68 -58.73 51.36
C THR A 4 -18.56 -57.68 50.71
N PRO A 5 -18.28 -56.36 50.83
CA PRO A 5 -18.84 -55.39 49.91
C PRO A 5 -17.83 -55.11 48.79
N LEU A 6 -18.11 -55.73 47.64
CA LEU A 6 -17.59 -55.34 46.35
C LEU A 6 -18.33 -54.06 45.93
N HIS A 7 -17.80 -52.88 46.25
CA HIS A 7 -18.43 -51.62 45.80
C HIS A 7 -17.42 -50.58 45.30
N ARG A 8 -17.50 -50.38 43.97
CA ARG A 8 -17.19 -49.16 43.21
C ARG A 8 -15.73 -48.71 43.14
N GLN A 9 -14.97 -49.39 42.28
CA GLN A 9 -14.02 -48.70 41.40
C GLN A 9 -14.81 -47.99 40.30
N LEU A 10 -15.24 -46.75 40.56
CA LEU A 10 -15.65 -45.85 39.50
C LEU A 10 -15.36 -44.41 39.94
N GLY A 11 -14.45 -43.79 39.19
CA GLY A 11 -14.47 -42.35 38.97
C GLY A 11 -13.79 -41.51 40.02
N ARG A 12 -12.47 -41.32 39.86
CA ARG A 12 -11.87 -39.98 39.94
C ARG A 12 -10.71 -39.91 38.94
N LEU A 13 -11.01 -39.46 37.72
CA LEU A 13 -10.00 -38.80 36.89
C LEU A 13 -9.51 -37.58 37.68
N SER A 14 -8.50 -37.77 38.52
CA SER A 14 -7.78 -36.68 39.15
C SER A 14 -6.92 -36.06 38.05
N PHE A 15 -7.49 -35.09 37.33
CA PHE A 15 -6.68 -34.28 36.43
C PHE A 15 -5.65 -33.55 37.28
N SER A 16 -4.36 -33.81 37.02
CA SER A 16 -3.29 -33.05 37.64
C SER A 16 -3.46 -31.57 37.27
N ALA A 17 -3.00 -30.64 38.12
CA ALA A 17 -3.04 -29.21 37.81
C ALA A 17 -2.39 -28.89 36.45
N VAL A 18 -1.36 -29.65 36.06
CA VAL A 18 -0.71 -29.58 34.75
C VAL A 18 -1.68 -29.94 33.62
N SER A 19 -2.47 -31.00 33.79
CA SER A 19 -3.46 -31.44 32.80
C SER A 19 -4.59 -30.43 32.63
N ILE A 20 -5.09 -29.83 33.73
CA ILE A 20 -6.12 -28.77 33.68
C ILE A 20 -5.59 -27.55 32.94
N ILE A 21 -4.36 -27.11 33.26
CA ILE A 21 -3.72 -25.97 32.61
C ILE A 21 -3.46 -26.25 31.13
N GLY A 22 -3.04 -27.47 30.78
CA GLY A 22 -2.92 -27.92 29.40
C GLY A 22 -4.24 -27.87 28.64
N CYS A 23 -5.35 -28.31 29.25
CA CYS A 23 -6.68 -28.23 28.64
C CYS A 23 -7.13 -26.76 28.43
N ILE A 24 -6.92 -25.89 29.42
CA ILE A 24 -7.23 -24.46 29.30
C ILE A 24 -6.43 -23.83 28.16
N TYR A 25 -5.12 -24.13 28.08
CA TYR A 25 -4.28 -23.65 27.00
C TYR A 25 -4.78 -24.11 25.63
N LEU A 26 -5.14 -25.39 25.49
CA LEU A 26 -5.69 -25.91 24.23
C LEU A 26 -6.98 -25.19 23.83
N ILE A 27 -7.89 -24.96 24.78
CA ILE A 27 -9.13 -24.20 24.54
C ILE A 27 -8.78 -22.78 24.08
N LEU A 28 -7.86 -22.10 24.75
CA LEU A 28 -7.41 -20.76 24.37
C LEU A 28 -6.79 -20.75 22.97
N CYS A 29 -5.95 -21.72 22.64
CA CYS A 29 -5.39 -21.87 21.28
C CYS A 29 -6.50 -22.01 20.24
N LEU A 30 -7.50 -22.86 20.47
CA LEU A 30 -8.61 -23.03 19.53
C LEU A 30 -9.43 -21.74 19.38
N VAL A 31 -9.68 -21.02 20.48
CA VAL A 31 -10.38 -19.72 20.46
C VAL A 31 -9.57 -18.69 19.66
N PHE A 32 -8.27 -18.55 19.93
CA PHE A 32 -7.43 -17.60 19.21
C PHE A 32 -7.24 -17.97 17.75
N LEU A 33 -7.09 -19.27 17.42
CA LEU A 33 -7.06 -19.75 16.04
C LEU A 33 -8.36 -19.40 15.31
N GLY A 34 -9.51 -19.64 15.93
CA GLY A 34 -10.81 -19.27 15.36
C GLY A 34 -10.95 -17.75 15.16
N TYR A 35 -10.51 -16.97 16.16
CA TYR A 35 -10.49 -15.51 16.08
C TYR A 35 -9.62 -15.01 14.92
N TYR A 36 -8.35 -15.43 14.83
CA TYR A 36 -7.43 -14.97 13.78
C TYR A 36 -7.79 -15.50 12.39
N HIS A 37 -8.36 -16.71 12.29
CA HIS A 37 -8.95 -17.17 11.05
C HIS A 37 -10.08 -16.23 10.56
N SER A 38 -10.84 -15.63 11.49
CA SER A 38 -11.94 -14.74 11.16
C SER A 38 -11.53 -13.27 10.96
N SER A 39 -10.46 -12.79 11.61
CA SER A 39 -10.03 -11.39 11.61
C SER A 39 -8.83 -11.11 10.71
N SER A 40 -7.88 -12.05 10.58
CA SER A 40 -6.65 -11.87 9.79
C SER A 40 -6.80 -12.27 8.32
N TYR A 41 -8.00 -12.62 7.85
CA TYR A 41 -8.21 -13.09 6.48
C TYR A 41 -7.86 -12.06 5.41
N ARG A 42 -7.84 -10.76 5.74
CA ARG A 42 -7.44 -9.65 4.85
C ARG A 42 -5.97 -9.28 4.92
N ASP A 43 -5.24 -9.81 5.91
CA ASP A 43 -3.83 -9.49 6.06
C ASP A 43 -3.01 -10.41 5.13
N PRO A 44 -2.41 -9.88 4.05
CA PRO A 44 -1.65 -10.69 3.08
C PRO A 44 -0.38 -11.32 3.67
N THR A 45 0.00 -10.91 4.88
CA THR A 45 1.17 -11.39 5.61
C THR A 45 0.81 -12.46 6.65
N SER A 46 -0.49 -12.80 6.75
CA SER A 46 -1.04 -13.79 7.65
C SER A 46 -1.08 -15.19 7.02
N PHE A 47 -0.85 -16.21 7.82
CA PHE A 47 -1.16 -17.60 7.45
C PHE A 47 -2.65 -17.81 7.19
N PHE A 48 -3.52 -16.99 7.80
CA PHE A 48 -4.97 -17.07 7.64
C PHE A 48 -5.50 -16.26 6.45
N PHE A 49 -4.61 -15.67 5.64
CA PHE A 49 -5.00 -14.91 4.47
C PHE A 49 -5.88 -15.74 3.53
N ASN A 50 -7.04 -15.20 3.17
CA ASN A 50 -7.94 -15.86 2.25
C ASN A 50 -8.16 -14.96 1.02
N PRO A 51 -7.42 -15.18 -0.09
CA PRO A 51 -7.53 -14.37 -1.31
C PRO A 51 -8.96 -14.20 -1.82
N SER A 52 -9.78 -15.26 -1.74
CA SER A 52 -11.16 -15.24 -2.25
C SER A 52 -12.09 -14.29 -1.48
N ARG A 53 -11.76 -14.01 -0.22
CA ARG A 53 -12.49 -13.08 0.65
C ARG A 53 -11.78 -11.73 0.77
N ALA A 54 -10.46 -11.73 0.76
CA ALA A 54 -9.64 -10.55 0.99
C ALA A 54 -9.71 -9.55 -0.17
N TYR A 55 -9.67 -10.03 -1.41
CA TYR A 55 -9.72 -9.19 -2.62
C TYR A 55 -11.16 -8.79 -3.03
N GLN A 56 -12.15 -8.98 -2.15
CA GLN A 56 -13.51 -8.51 -2.41
C GLN A 56 -13.54 -6.98 -2.42
N LYS A 57 -13.93 -6.40 -3.54
CA LYS A 57 -14.05 -4.96 -3.76
C LYS A 57 -15.30 -4.43 -3.04
N GLN A 58 -15.10 -3.74 -1.92
CA GLN A 58 -16.14 -3.04 -1.17
C GLN A 58 -16.15 -1.57 -1.58
N TYR A 59 -15.27 -0.75 -1.01
CA TYR A 59 -15.14 0.66 -1.33
C TYR A 59 -14.77 0.90 -2.80
N SER A 60 -13.87 0.06 -3.34
CA SER A 60 -13.49 0.14 -4.76
C SER A 60 -14.70 0.03 -5.70
N SER A 61 -15.67 -0.84 -5.38
CA SER A 61 -16.88 -1.01 -6.20
C SER A 61 -17.75 0.26 -6.19
N THR A 62 -17.89 0.88 -5.01
CA THR A 62 -18.59 2.17 -4.85
C THR A 62 -17.92 3.28 -5.66
N ARG A 63 -16.59 3.44 -5.52
CA ARG A 63 -15.82 4.45 -6.25
C ARG A 63 -15.85 4.24 -7.76
N ILE A 64 -15.79 2.99 -8.25
CA ILE A 64 -15.96 2.68 -9.67
C ILE A 64 -17.34 3.10 -10.17
N ALA A 65 -18.41 2.85 -9.41
CA ALA A 65 -19.77 3.23 -9.80
C ALA A 65 -19.95 4.77 -9.86
N GLN A 66 -19.36 5.48 -8.91
CA GLN A 66 -19.35 6.95 -8.88
C GLN A 66 -18.56 7.53 -10.05
N ALA A 67 -17.34 7.04 -10.32
CA ALA A 67 -16.54 7.44 -11.47
C ALA A 67 -17.26 7.21 -12.81
N LYS A 68 -17.96 6.08 -12.97
CA LYS A 68 -18.79 5.81 -14.16
C LYS A 68 -19.96 6.79 -14.30
N THR A 69 -20.62 7.12 -13.19
CA THR A 69 -21.71 8.11 -13.16
C THR A 69 -21.19 9.49 -13.55
N PHE A 70 -20.02 9.88 -13.05
CA PHE A 70 -19.34 11.12 -13.41
C PHE A 70 -19.00 11.15 -14.91
N LEU A 71 -18.39 10.10 -15.46
CA LEU A 71 -18.10 10.04 -16.90
C LEU A 71 -19.37 10.20 -17.76
N ALA A 72 -20.47 9.57 -17.36
CA ALA A 72 -21.73 9.66 -18.10
C ALA A 72 -22.31 11.09 -18.15
N SER A 73 -22.08 11.92 -17.12
CA SER A 73 -22.56 13.31 -17.11
C SER A 73 -21.65 14.27 -17.89
N THR A 74 -20.39 13.90 -18.10
CA THR A 74 -19.37 14.75 -18.73
C THR A 74 -19.45 14.83 -20.26
N GLY A 75 -20.20 13.93 -20.90
CA GLY A 75 -20.39 13.92 -22.36
C GLY A 75 -21.02 15.20 -22.92
N ASN A 76 -21.58 16.07 -22.07
CA ASN A 76 -22.18 17.35 -22.47
C ASN A 76 -21.36 18.58 -22.04
N LEU A 77 -20.20 18.39 -21.39
CA LEU A 77 -19.37 19.50 -20.95
C LEU A 77 -18.58 20.10 -22.11
N ALA A 78 -18.45 21.43 -22.10
CA ALA A 78 -17.49 22.11 -22.96
C ALA A 78 -16.06 21.86 -22.44
N PRO A 79 -15.04 21.91 -23.33
CA PRO A 79 -13.65 21.88 -22.91
C PRO A 79 -13.36 22.96 -21.85
N PRO A 80 -12.45 22.70 -20.90
CA PRO A 80 -12.15 23.65 -19.86
C PRO A 80 -11.49 24.91 -20.46
N THR A 81 -12.22 26.03 -20.48
CA THR A 81 -11.69 27.35 -20.90
C THR A 81 -10.84 28.01 -19.80
N ARG A 82 -10.07 27.23 -19.02
CA ARG A 82 -9.37 27.76 -17.86
C ARG A 82 -8.06 28.43 -18.27
N GLN A 83 -8.08 29.76 -18.34
CA GLN A 83 -6.86 30.55 -18.27
C GLN A 83 -6.45 30.67 -16.80
N HIS A 84 -5.51 29.85 -16.36
CA HIS A 84 -4.96 29.96 -15.01
C HIS A 84 -4.07 31.22 -14.95
N GLN A 85 -4.54 32.23 -14.19
CA GLN A 85 -3.78 33.47 -13.95
C GLN A 85 -2.69 33.29 -12.89
N GLU A 86 -2.85 32.30 -12.01
CA GLU A 86 -1.91 31.94 -10.94
C GLU A 86 -1.48 30.47 -11.08
N PRO A 87 -0.27 30.11 -10.61
CA PRO A 87 0.16 28.72 -10.58
C PRO A 87 -0.80 27.85 -9.74
N PRO A 88 -1.13 26.62 -10.20
CA PRO A 88 -1.96 25.70 -9.43
C PRO A 88 -1.20 25.18 -8.19
N ALA A 89 -1.91 24.67 -7.20
CA ALA A 89 -1.25 23.98 -6.08
C ALA A 89 -0.61 22.66 -6.55
N VAL A 90 -1.30 21.92 -7.43
CA VAL A 90 -0.84 20.60 -7.91
C VAL A 90 -1.02 20.48 -9.42
N CYS A 91 0.02 20.00 -10.11
CA CYS A 91 -0.11 19.45 -11.46
C CYS A 91 -0.12 17.91 -11.39
N VAL A 92 -1.23 17.31 -11.80
CA VAL A 92 -1.41 15.85 -11.89
C VAL A 92 -1.01 15.40 -13.28
N GLY A 93 0.04 14.61 -13.38
CA GLY A 93 0.50 13.96 -14.62
C GLY A 93 0.07 12.50 -14.66
N ILE A 94 -0.62 12.10 -15.73
CA ILE A 94 -0.96 10.71 -16.03
C ILE A 94 -0.39 10.33 -17.39
N VAL A 95 0.42 9.27 -17.44
CA VAL A 95 0.85 8.64 -18.70
C VAL A 95 -0.05 7.44 -18.96
N THR A 96 -0.61 7.32 -20.16
CA THR A 96 -1.40 6.15 -20.56
C THR A 96 -0.91 5.61 -21.89
N VAL A 97 -0.89 4.28 -22.00
CA VAL A 97 -0.50 3.54 -23.21
C VAL A 97 -1.57 2.50 -23.51
N ARG A 98 -1.75 2.20 -24.80
CA ARG A 98 -2.71 1.19 -25.25
C ARG A 98 -2.49 -0.16 -24.53
N ARG A 99 -3.47 -0.57 -23.72
CA ARG A 99 -3.55 -1.92 -23.16
C ARG A 99 -4.34 -2.87 -24.09
N ARG A 100 -4.16 -4.18 -23.94
CA ARG A 100 -4.91 -5.19 -24.73
C ARG A 100 -6.36 -5.36 -24.31
N GLY A 101 -6.64 -5.10 -23.04
CA GLY A 101 -7.99 -5.20 -22.46
C GLY A 101 -8.52 -3.82 -22.11
N ASP A 102 -9.02 -3.70 -20.88
CA ASP A 102 -9.63 -2.48 -20.40
C ASP A 102 -8.63 -1.31 -20.36
N GLN A 103 -9.09 -0.15 -20.81
CA GLN A 103 -8.37 1.11 -20.63
C GLN A 103 -8.86 1.73 -19.31
N TYR A 104 -8.11 1.50 -18.24
CA TYR A 104 -8.48 1.95 -16.88
C TYR A 104 -8.41 3.46 -16.69
N VAL A 105 -7.65 4.16 -17.53
CA VAL A 105 -7.37 5.61 -17.43
C VAL A 105 -8.63 6.47 -17.32
N ARG A 106 -9.73 6.06 -17.98
CA ARG A 106 -11.02 6.75 -17.87
C ARG A 106 -11.52 6.79 -16.42
N LEU A 107 -11.39 5.67 -15.70
CA LEU A 107 -11.81 5.55 -14.31
C LEU A 107 -10.85 6.30 -13.40
N THR A 108 -9.55 6.27 -13.69
CA THR A 108 -8.55 7.06 -12.96
C THR A 108 -8.88 8.55 -13.03
N VAL A 109 -8.94 9.11 -14.24
CA VAL A 109 -9.27 10.53 -14.47
C VAL A 109 -10.60 10.90 -13.83
N ALA A 110 -11.63 10.09 -14.04
CA ALA A 110 -12.94 10.34 -13.44
C ALA A 110 -12.90 10.31 -11.92
N SER A 111 -12.23 9.34 -11.30
CA SER A 111 -12.17 9.22 -9.84
C SER A 111 -11.37 10.34 -9.17
N LEU A 112 -10.36 10.89 -9.87
CA LEU A 112 -9.58 12.03 -9.40
C LEU A 112 -10.37 13.33 -9.45
N LEU A 113 -11.28 13.48 -10.42
CA LEU A 113 -12.09 14.69 -10.62
C LEU A 113 -13.44 14.66 -9.90
N ASP A 114 -14.01 13.47 -9.73
CA ASP A 114 -15.30 13.27 -9.09
C ASP A 114 -15.27 13.70 -7.62
N GLY A 115 -16.18 14.60 -7.26
CA GLY A 115 -16.31 15.14 -5.91
C GLY A 115 -15.45 16.36 -5.59
N LEU A 116 -14.60 16.83 -6.52
CA LEU A 116 -13.91 18.11 -6.35
C LEU A 116 -14.88 19.27 -6.47
N ASN A 117 -14.81 20.22 -5.54
CA ASN A 117 -15.51 21.50 -5.68
C ASN A 117 -14.76 22.44 -6.65
N GLU A 118 -15.39 23.56 -7.01
CA GLU A 118 -14.80 24.52 -7.98
C GLU A 118 -13.45 25.07 -7.52
N THR A 119 -13.30 25.36 -6.23
CA THR A 119 -12.06 25.87 -5.65
C THR A 119 -10.95 24.82 -5.73
N GLU A 120 -11.23 23.57 -5.35
CA GLU A 120 -10.28 22.46 -5.45
C GLU A 120 -9.89 22.21 -6.91
N ARG A 121 -10.87 22.16 -7.81
CA ARG A 121 -10.62 21.91 -9.23
C ARG A 121 -9.80 23.02 -9.88
N ASN A 122 -9.95 24.27 -9.45
CA ASN A 122 -9.17 25.40 -9.96
C ASN A 122 -7.72 25.41 -9.44
N ARG A 123 -7.46 24.72 -8.31
CA ARG A 123 -6.11 24.56 -7.75
C ARG A 123 -5.36 23.35 -8.30
N MET A 124 -5.98 22.57 -9.19
CA MET A 124 -5.41 21.36 -9.77
C MET A 124 -5.40 21.43 -11.28
N LEU A 125 -4.24 21.20 -11.90
CA LEU A 125 -4.13 20.90 -13.33
C LEU A 125 -4.05 19.40 -13.55
N LEU A 126 -4.73 18.88 -14.57
CA LEU A 126 -4.61 17.48 -14.99
C LEU A 126 -4.04 17.40 -16.41
N TYR A 127 -2.83 16.88 -16.51
CA TYR A 127 -2.13 16.64 -17.77
C TYR A 127 -2.18 15.15 -18.08
N LEU A 128 -2.76 14.82 -19.22
CA LEU A 128 -2.86 13.45 -19.71
C LEU A 128 -1.92 13.27 -20.91
N ARG A 129 -0.94 12.39 -20.80
CA ARG A 129 -0.03 12.03 -21.90
C ARG A 129 -0.45 10.72 -22.53
N VAL A 130 -0.73 10.76 -23.84
CA VAL A 130 -0.90 9.55 -24.65
C VAL A 130 0.49 9.11 -25.08
N GLY A 131 0.99 8.05 -24.45
CA GLY A 131 2.30 7.48 -24.72
C GLY A 131 2.32 6.55 -25.93
N ASN A 132 1.46 6.73 -26.94
CA ASN A 132 1.56 6.02 -28.23
C ASN A 132 2.17 6.96 -29.28
N THR A 133 3.12 6.48 -30.10
CA THR A 133 3.76 7.36 -31.10
C THR A 133 2.79 7.84 -32.17
N ASP A 134 1.82 7.00 -32.54
CA ASP A 134 0.56 7.43 -33.16
C ASP A 134 -0.55 7.45 -32.10
N PRO A 135 -1.06 8.63 -31.68
CA PRO A 135 -2.08 8.71 -30.65
C PRO A 135 -3.41 8.05 -31.06
N LYS A 136 -3.69 7.90 -32.37
CA LYS A 136 -4.92 7.26 -32.86
C LYS A 136 -4.96 5.77 -32.58
N GLU A 137 -3.82 5.14 -32.29
CA GLU A 137 -3.78 3.75 -31.87
C GLU A 137 -4.33 3.55 -30.46
N HIS A 138 -4.34 4.60 -29.64
CA HIS A 138 -4.87 4.51 -28.28
C HIS A 138 -6.41 4.60 -28.30
N PRO A 139 -7.16 3.60 -27.78
CA PRO A 139 -8.63 3.57 -27.89
C PRO A 139 -9.35 4.80 -27.32
N ILE A 140 -8.79 5.38 -26.26
CA ILE A 140 -9.35 6.58 -25.62
C ILE A 140 -9.29 7.82 -26.49
N PHE A 141 -8.38 7.89 -27.48
CA PHE A 141 -8.13 9.13 -28.23
C PHE A 141 -9.36 9.60 -29.03
N SER A 142 -10.26 8.67 -29.39
CA SER A 142 -11.54 8.99 -30.02
C SER A 142 -12.67 9.34 -29.04
N GLU A 143 -12.42 9.30 -27.73
CA GLU A 143 -13.44 9.49 -26.71
C GLU A 143 -13.55 10.96 -26.29
N LYS A 144 -14.77 11.49 -26.28
CA LYS A 144 -15.04 12.90 -25.98
C LYS A 144 -14.49 13.38 -24.63
N TRP A 145 -14.44 12.52 -23.61
CA TRP A 145 -13.97 12.91 -22.28
C TRP A 145 -12.49 13.32 -22.28
N VAL A 146 -11.69 12.82 -23.24
CA VAL A 146 -10.26 13.14 -23.36
C VAL A 146 -10.05 14.60 -23.74
N GLU A 147 -11.01 15.20 -24.45
CA GLU A 147 -10.99 16.61 -24.84
C GLU A 147 -11.58 17.54 -23.76
N THR A 148 -12.34 16.99 -22.79
CA THR A 148 -13.14 17.79 -21.85
C THR A 148 -12.70 17.69 -20.39
N LEU A 149 -12.06 16.59 -19.97
CA LEU A 149 -11.70 16.39 -18.57
C LEU A 149 -10.27 16.85 -18.22
N PRO A 150 -9.24 16.44 -18.99
CA PRO A 150 -7.89 16.96 -18.79
C PRO A 150 -7.81 18.45 -19.11
N ASP A 151 -6.95 19.17 -18.40
CA ASP A 151 -6.62 20.55 -18.75
C ASP A 151 -5.66 20.58 -19.96
N ARG A 152 -4.82 19.55 -20.12
CA ARG A 152 -4.02 19.34 -21.32
C ARG A 152 -3.93 17.88 -21.72
N LEU A 153 -4.07 17.64 -23.03
CA LEU A 153 -3.75 16.38 -23.69
C LEU A 153 -2.39 16.53 -24.38
N LEU A 154 -1.43 15.70 -23.99
CA LEU A 154 -0.08 15.71 -24.53
C LEU A 154 0.14 14.49 -25.42
N THR A 155 0.78 14.72 -26.56
CA THR A 155 1.17 13.71 -27.55
C THR A 155 2.60 14.01 -28.00
N TYR A 156 3.29 13.05 -28.61
CA TYR A 156 4.63 13.30 -29.12
C TYR A 156 4.60 14.21 -30.35
N SER A 157 5.53 15.17 -30.40
CA SER A 157 5.79 15.92 -31.61
C SER A 157 6.64 15.08 -32.57
N GLN A 158 6.35 15.15 -33.87
CA GLN A 158 7.22 14.54 -34.89
C GLN A 158 8.56 15.26 -35.00
N ASP A 159 8.63 16.51 -34.53
CA ASP A 159 9.85 17.31 -34.47
C ASP A 159 10.69 17.03 -33.21
N ASP A 160 10.22 16.16 -32.31
CA ASP A 160 10.99 15.72 -31.14
C ASP A 160 12.24 14.97 -31.63
N PRO A 161 13.47 15.40 -31.25
CA PRO A 161 14.71 14.72 -31.64
C PRO A 161 14.72 13.22 -31.31
N ASP A 162 14.01 12.82 -30.25
CA ASP A 162 13.94 11.45 -29.78
C ASP A 162 12.78 10.65 -30.42
N PHE A 163 11.97 11.27 -31.30
CA PHE A 163 10.79 10.64 -31.89
C PHE A 163 11.10 9.33 -32.63
N GLY A 164 12.21 9.28 -33.38
CA GLY A 164 12.66 8.06 -34.06
C GLY A 164 12.97 6.93 -33.07
N GLN A 165 13.59 7.25 -31.94
CA GLN A 165 13.92 6.29 -30.89
C GLN A 165 12.67 5.82 -30.13
N LEU A 166 11.73 6.73 -29.86
CA LEU A 166 10.44 6.42 -29.23
C LEU A 166 9.64 5.41 -30.07
N ARG A 167 9.61 5.60 -31.40
CA ARG A 167 8.98 4.66 -32.32
C ARG A 167 9.69 3.31 -32.31
N ALA A 168 11.02 3.30 -32.35
CA ALA A 168 11.79 2.06 -32.29
C ALA A 168 11.56 1.28 -30.99
N TRP A 169 11.45 1.96 -29.84
CA TRP A 169 11.10 1.33 -28.56
C TRP A 169 9.68 0.76 -28.55
N GLU A 170 8.72 1.49 -29.12
CA GLU A 170 7.33 1.04 -29.26
C GLU A 170 7.22 -0.21 -30.15
N ASP A 171 7.80 -0.16 -31.35
CA ASP A 171 7.78 -1.27 -32.32
C ASP A 171 8.54 -2.50 -31.80
N GLY A 172 9.65 -2.27 -31.10
CA GLY A 172 10.46 -3.32 -30.48
C GLY A 172 9.85 -3.91 -29.19
N GLY A 173 8.74 -3.37 -28.68
CA GLY A 173 8.15 -3.78 -27.40
C GLY A 173 8.99 -3.42 -26.17
N TRP A 174 9.96 -2.51 -26.31
CA TRP A 174 10.84 -2.01 -25.25
C TRP A 174 10.15 -0.89 -24.45
N TYR A 175 9.11 -1.26 -23.70
CA TYR A 175 8.30 -0.29 -22.96
C TYR A 175 9.01 0.31 -21.73
N ARG A 176 10.12 -0.27 -21.24
CA ARG A 176 10.81 0.16 -20.01
C ARG A 176 11.41 1.56 -20.14
N ASN A 177 12.37 1.75 -21.04
CA ASN A 177 13.04 3.05 -21.26
C ASN A 177 12.04 4.10 -21.72
N LYS A 178 11.09 3.72 -22.57
CA LYS A 178 10.01 4.60 -23.01
C LYS A 178 9.14 5.09 -21.85
N THR A 179 8.80 4.23 -20.89
CA THR A 179 8.02 4.64 -19.72
C THR A 179 8.81 5.59 -18.82
N ILE A 180 10.13 5.42 -18.69
CA ILE A 180 10.98 6.40 -17.99
C ILE A 180 10.99 7.74 -18.74
N TYR A 181 11.11 7.72 -20.07
CA TYR A 181 11.03 8.93 -20.90
C TYR A 181 9.69 9.65 -20.69
N ASP A 182 8.57 8.94 -20.79
CA ASP A 182 7.24 9.52 -20.61
C ASP A 182 7.03 10.08 -19.21
N PHE A 183 7.52 9.37 -18.18
CA PHE A 183 7.45 9.82 -16.81
C PHE A 183 8.24 11.11 -16.58
N THR A 184 9.50 11.16 -17.04
CA THR A 184 10.41 12.29 -16.80
C THR A 184 10.01 13.52 -17.62
N THR A 185 9.61 13.34 -18.87
CA THR A 185 9.10 14.42 -19.73
C THR A 185 7.78 14.99 -19.19
N LEU A 186 6.82 14.14 -18.79
CA LEU A 186 5.57 14.62 -18.21
C LEU A 186 5.79 15.32 -16.85
N MET A 187 6.72 14.83 -16.02
CA MET A 187 7.10 15.51 -14.79
C MET A 187 7.66 16.91 -15.09
N LYS A 188 8.46 17.04 -16.15
CA LYS A 188 8.99 18.34 -16.62
C LYS A 188 7.87 19.25 -17.13
N ASP A 189 6.96 18.75 -17.95
CA ASP A 189 5.79 19.50 -18.44
C ASP A 189 4.96 20.04 -17.26
N CYS A 190 4.73 19.20 -16.23
CA CYS A 190 4.05 19.63 -15.02
C CYS A 190 4.87 20.63 -14.19
N TYR A 191 6.20 20.47 -14.11
CA TYR A 191 7.07 21.42 -13.44
C TYR A 191 7.03 22.82 -14.09
N GLU A 192 6.93 22.90 -15.41
CA GLU A 192 6.88 24.17 -16.15
C GLU A 192 5.60 24.98 -15.88
N THR A 193 4.54 24.35 -15.36
CA THR A 193 3.29 25.05 -14.98
C THR A 193 3.42 25.99 -13.78
N GLY A 194 4.53 25.89 -13.02
CA GLY A 194 4.72 26.64 -11.79
C GLY A 194 4.09 25.99 -10.54
N ALA A 195 3.46 24.81 -10.66
CA ALA A 195 2.81 24.14 -9.53
C ALA A 195 3.75 23.89 -8.33
N ASP A 196 3.22 24.03 -7.12
CA ASP A 196 3.95 23.76 -5.85
C ASP A 196 4.30 22.28 -5.72
N TYR A 197 3.42 21.41 -6.23
CA TYR A 197 3.59 19.97 -6.24
C TYR A 197 3.27 19.36 -7.61
N VAL A 198 3.96 18.26 -7.95
CA VAL A 198 3.67 17.44 -9.12
C VAL A 198 3.25 16.05 -8.66
N ALA A 199 2.01 15.66 -8.95
CA ALA A 199 1.48 14.34 -8.66
C ALA A 199 1.59 13.46 -9.91
N MET A 200 2.47 12.46 -9.87
CA MET A 200 2.59 11.45 -10.93
C MET A 200 1.71 10.26 -10.58
N ILE A 201 0.67 10.02 -11.38
CA ILE A 201 -0.36 9.02 -11.11
C ILE A 201 -0.41 8.00 -12.27
N GLU A 202 -0.40 6.71 -11.96
CA GLU A 202 -0.58 5.65 -12.96
C GLU A 202 -2.03 5.58 -13.46
N ASP A 203 -2.19 5.18 -14.72
CA ASP A 203 -3.45 5.16 -15.45
C ASP A 203 -4.40 4.02 -15.07
N ASP A 204 -4.04 3.21 -14.07
CA ASP A 204 -4.87 2.12 -13.52
C ASP A 204 -5.06 2.24 -12.02
N THR A 205 -5.26 3.47 -11.55
CA THR A 205 -5.57 3.80 -10.17
C THR A 205 -6.99 4.31 -9.97
N LEU A 206 -7.46 4.26 -8.73
CA LEU A 206 -8.77 4.71 -8.29
C LEU A 206 -8.61 5.55 -7.02
N ALA A 207 -9.04 6.81 -7.06
CA ALA A 207 -8.92 7.70 -5.93
C ALA A 207 -10.09 7.60 -4.95
N VAL A 208 -9.80 7.75 -3.65
CA VAL A 208 -10.83 7.93 -2.62
C VAL A 208 -11.59 9.24 -2.87
N LYS A 209 -12.84 9.31 -2.39
CA LYS A 209 -13.55 10.59 -2.36
C LYS A 209 -12.81 11.57 -1.45
N GLY A 210 -12.55 12.78 -1.93
CA GLY A 210 -11.82 13.80 -1.15
C GLY A 210 -10.31 13.58 -1.08
N TRP A 211 -9.73 12.78 -1.99
CA TRP A 211 -8.28 12.52 -2.01
C TRP A 211 -7.43 13.81 -2.07
N PHE A 212 -7.90 14.84 -2.78
CA PHE A 212 -7.13 16.06 -3.05
C PHE A 212 -6.85 16.88 -1.78
N PRO A 213 -7.87 17.32 -0.99
CA PRO A 213 -7.60 17.99 0.27
C PRO A 213 -6.83 17.10 1.27
N SER A 214 -7.09 15.80 1.32
CA SER A 214 -6.34 14.88 2.19
C SER A 214 -4.86 14.76 1.80
N ALA A 215 -4.54 14.79 0.50
CA ALA A 215 -3.17 14.77 0.03
C ALA A 215 -2.44 16.07 0.39
N LEU A 216 -3.10 17.23 0.26
CA LEU A 216 -2.54 18.52 0.65
C LEU A 216 -2.26 18.60 2.16
N GLU A 217 -3.21 18.15 2.99
CA GLU A 217 -3.02 18.06 4.45
C GLU A 217 -1.84 17.16 4.82
N ALA A 218 -1.73 15.99 4.17
CA ALA A 218 -0.60 15.10 4.37
C ALA A 218 0.74 15.73 3.96
N LEU A 219 0.77 16.51 2.86
CA LEU A 219 1.97 17.23 2.43
C LEU A 219 2.39 18.32 3.42
N ASP A 220 1.44 19.05 4.01
CA ASP A 220 1.73 20.04 5.04
C ASP A 220 2.38 19.38 6.27
N ILE A 221 1.87 18.22 6.70
CA ILE A 221 2.46 17.43 7.79
C ILE A 221 3.88 16.96 7.43
N VAL A 222 4.09 16.42 6.23
CA VAL A 222 5.42 16.02 5.75
C VAL A 222 6.38 17.20 5.77
N HIS A 223 5.96 18.36 5.26
CA HIS A 223 6.78 19.55 5.18
C HIS A 223 7.25 19.99 6.58
N GLU A 224 6.34 20.05 7.55
CA GLU A 224 6.68 20.39 8.94
C GLU A 224 7.63 19.36 9.57
N GLN A 225 7.37 18.06 9.38
CA GLN A 225 8.18 16.99 9.97
C GLN A 225 9.59 16.98 9.38
N ALA A 226 9.70 17.04 8.05
CA ALA A 226 10.98 17.05 7.35
C ALA A 226 11.81 18.30 7.72
N ALA A 227 11.17 19.48 7.82
CA ALA A 227 11.84 20.71 8.24
C ALA A 227 12.36 20.61 9.68
N ARG A 228 11.59 20.05 10.62
CA ARG A 228 12.02 19.84 12.02
C ARG A 228 13.22 18.88 12.12
N GLN A 229 13.29 17.87 11.25
CA GLN A 229 14.35 16.88 11.26
C GLN A 229 15.55 17.26 10.37
N GLY A 230 15.46 18.36 9.61
CA GLY A 230 16.49 18.76 8.65
C GLY A 230 16.71 17.72 7.54
N GLN A 231 15.66 17.00 7.15
CA GLN A 231 15.72 15.93 6.16
C GLN A 231 15.25 16.41 4.78
N ASP A 232 16.01 16.04 3.75
CA ASP A 232 15.54 16.09 2.37
C ASP A 232 14.56 14.92 2.12
N TRP A 233 13.45 15.18 1.44
CA TRP A 233 12.48 14.16 1.07
C TRP A 233 12.05 14.28 -0.39
N ILE A 234 11.79 13.14 -1.04
CA ILE A 234 11.55 13.08 -2.48
C ILE A 234 10.08 13.17 -2.86
N TYR A 235 9.19 12.47 -2.15
CA TYR A 235 7.77 12.45 -2.46
C TYR A 235 6.91 12.01 -1.26
N LEU A 236 5.61 12.26 -1.37
CA LEU A 236 4.55 11.60 -0.62
C LEU A 236 3.88 10.53 -1.48
N ARG A 237 3.84 9.30 -0.98
CA ARG A 237 3.21 8.14 -1.61
C ARG A 237 1.74 8.09 -1.24
N LEU A 238 0.88 8.08 -2.26
CA LEU A 238 -0.58 7.99 -2.11
C LEU A 238 -1.10 6.55 -2.15
N PHE A 239 -0.26 5.60 -2.59
CA PHE A 239 -0.57 4.17 -2.61
C PHE A 239 0.64 3.32 -2.29
N PHE A 240 0.44 2.31 -1.44
CA PHE A 240 1.42 1.26 -1.20
C PHE A 240 0.75 -0.12 -1.11
N VAL A 241 1.51 -1.16 -1.47
CA VAL A 241 1.06 -2.55 -1.42
C VAL A 241 1.24 -3.14 -0.03
N ASP A 242 0.16 -3.59 0.60
CA ASP A 242 0.22 -4.18 1.95
C ASP A 242 1.02 -5.49 2.00
N GLY A 243 1.07 -6.22 0.88
CA GLY A 243 1.79 -7.50 0.77
C GLY A 243 3.29 -7.41 1.03
N LEU A 244 3.90 -6.22 0.95
CA LEU A 244 5.32 -6.02 1.22
C LEU A 244 5.61 -5.65 2.69
N LEU A 245 4.58 -5.31 3.46
CA LEU A 245 4.71 -4.86 4.84
C LEU A 245 4.64 -6.02 5.85
N GLY A 246 5.19 -7.18 5.48
CA GLY A 246 5.19 -8.40 6.26
C GLY A 246 6.29 -8.53 7.30
N TRP A 247 6.43 -9.75 7.82
CA TRP A 247 7.59 -10.15 8.62
C TRP A 247 8.79 -10.35 7.68
N ASN A 248 9.45 -9.24 7.34
CA ASN A 248 10.54 -9.23 6.36
C ASN A 248 11.80 -9.93 6.90
N SER A 249 12.40 -10.77 6.06
CA SER A 249 13.51 -11.64 6.47
C SER A 249 14.75 -10.85 6.91
N GLU A 250 14.92 -9.64 6.38
CA GLU A 250 15.99 -8.70 6.66
C GLU A 250 16.00 -8.27 8.14
N GLU A 251 14.86 -8.32 8.81
CA GLU A 251 14.67 -7.87 10.19
C GLU A 251 14.59 -9.06 11.19
N TRP A 252 14.87 -10.30 10.74
CA TRP A 252 14.80 -11.51 11.59
C TRP A 252 15.56 -11.41 12.92
N PRO A 253 16.75 -10.76 13.03
CA PRO A 253 17.47 -10.69 14.30
C PRO A 253 16.68 -9.89 15.34
N GLN A 254 15.98 -8.83 14.91
CA GLN A 254 15.15 -8.01 15.79
C GLN A 254 13.93 -8.81 16.26
N TYR A 255 13.27 -9.53 15.36
CA TYR A 255 12.13 -10.39 15.69
C TYR A 255 12.50 -11.46 16.71
N LEU A 256 13.66 -12.09 16.54
CA LEU A 256 14.19 -13.07 17.48
C LEU A 256 14.53 -12.44 18.82
N ALA A 257 15.20 -11.28 18.83
CA ALA A 257 15.55 -10.56 20.05
C ALA A 257 14.30 -10.21 20.87
N TRP A 258 13.28 -9.63 20.24
CA TRP A 258 12.00 -9.31 20.91
C TRP A 258 11.29 -10.56 21.42
N SER A 259 11.27 -11.64 20.63
CA SER A 259 10.69 -12.92 21.05
C SER A 259 11.39 -13.47 22.29
N PHE A 260 12.73 -13.37 22.34
CA PHE A 260 13.52 -13.81 23.48
C PHE A 260 13.31 -12.92 24.71
N ILE A 261 13.22 -11.60 24.54
CA ILE A 261 12.93 -10.65 25.62
C ILE A 261 11.57 -10.96 26.25
N VAL A 262 10.52 -11.12 25.42
CA VAL A 262 9.17 -11.47 25.90
C VAL A 262 9.19 -12.81 26.63
N TRP A 263 9.87 -13.81 26.05
CA TRP A 263 10.01 -15.13 26.67
C TRP A 263 10.72 -15.08 28.03
N ALA A 264 11.84 -14.38 28.11
CA ALA A 264 12.64 -14.23 29.32
C ALA A 264 11.88 -13.45 30.40
N LEU A 265 11.18 -12.37 30.01
CA LEU A 265 10.38 -11.55 30.92
C LEU A 265 9.22 -12.35 31.53
N LEU A 266 8.45 -13.07 30.71
CA LEU A 266 7.32 -13.87 31.18
C LEU A 266 7.79 -15.05 32.04
N THR A 267 8.84 -15.76 31.62
CA THR A 267 9.43 -16.86 32.40
C THR A 267 10.00 -16.37 33.72
N GLY A 268 10.80 -15.29 33.69
CA GLY A 268 11.39 -14.66 34.87
C GLY A 268 10.32 -14.18 35.85
N THR A 269 9.25 -13.56 35.35
CA THR A 269 8.11 -13.12 36.17
C THR A 269 7.46 -14.31 36.90
N MET A 270 7.20 -15.42 36.19
CA MET A 270 6.66 -16.63 36.84
C MET A 270 7.58 -17.18 37.93
N VAL A 271 8.90 -17.18 37.70
CA VAL A 271 9.90 -17.65 38.68
C VAL A 271 9.95 -16.71 39.89
N VAL A 272 10.03 -15.40 39.69
CA VAL A 272 10.07 -14.39 40.76
C VAL A 272 8.79 -14.43 41.58
N PHE A 273 7.63 -14.53 40.94
CA PHE A 273 6.35 -14.62 41.65
C PHE A 273 6.29 -15.86 42.52
N LYS A 274 6.75 -17.01 42.03
CA LYS A 274 6.79 -18.25 42.81
C LYS A 274 7.82 -18.21 43.94
N THR A 275 9.00 -17.63 43.71
CA THR A 275 10.14 -17.75 44.64
C THR A 275 10.27 -16.60 45.63
N ARG A 276 9.82 -15.39 45.26
CA ARG A 276 10.05 -14.16 46.04
C ARG A 276 8.77 -13.46 46.46
N VAL A 277 7.75 -13.38 45.59
CA VAL A 277 6.54 -12.57 45.86
C VAL A 277 5.48 -13.37 46.62
N PHE A 278 5.16 -14.58 46.16
CA PHE A 278 4.11 -15.43 46.71
C PHE A 278 4.62 -16.82 47.11
N PRO A 279 5.71 -16.94 47.91
CA PRO A 279 6.36 -18.21 48.19
C PRO A 279 5.47 -19.18 48.98
N THR A 280 4.54 -18.67 49.80
CA THR A 280 3.62 -19.49 50.60
C THR A 280 2.38 -19.88 49.78
N GLN A 281 1.80 -18.95 49.03
CA GLN A 281 0.58 -19.20 48.25
C GLN A 281 0.85 -20.10 47.03
N LEU A 282 1.97 -19.92 46.34
CA LEU A 282 2.34 -20.70 45.15
C LEU A 282 3.19 -21.95 45.45
N ARG A 283 3.40 -22.29 46.74
CA ARG A 283 4.19 -23.46 47.16
C ARG A 283 3.68 -24.78 46.57
N ARG A 284 2.36 -24.90 46.41
CA ARG A 284 1.69 -26.09 45.84
C ARG A 284 1.68 -26.09 44.31
N PHE A 285 2.07 -25.00 43.66
CA PHE A 285 2.09 -24.90 42.20
C PHE A 285 3.34 -25.59 41.64
N PRO A 286 3.23 -26.65 40.84
CA PRO A 286 4.38 -27.44 40.46
C PRO A 286 5.28 -26.70 39.47
N THR A 287 6.60 -26.83 39.61
CA THR A 287 7.59 -26.18 38.72
C THR A 287 7.48 -26.68 37.28
N SER A 288 6.93 -27.88 37.07
CA SER A 288 6.59 -28.40 35.74
C SER A 288 5.63 -27.51 34.96
N VAL A 289 4.80 -26.70 35.62
CA VAL A 289 3.93 -25.74 34.93
C VAL A 289 4.74 -24.56 34.39
N ILE A 290 5.74 -24.07 35.13
CA ILE A 290 6.64 -23.02 34.64
C ILE A 290 7.42 -23.54 33.43
N TRP A 291 7.92 -24.78 33.50
CA TRP A 291 8.56 -25.43 32.36
C TRP A 291 7.61 -25.56 31.17
N LEU A 292 6.40 -26.09 31.37
CA LEU A 292 5.40 -26.23 30.32
C LEU A 292 5.05 -24.87 29.67
N ALA A 293 4.83 -23.84 30.48
CA ALA A 293 4.53 -22.50 29.98
C ALA A 293 5.71 -21.92 29.19
N SER A 294 6.93 -22.06 29.70
CA SER A 294 8.15 -21.55 29.09
C SER A 294 8.54 -22.30 27.80
N SER A 295 8.33 -23.62 27.73
CA SER A 295 8.75 -24.44 26.60
C SER A 295 7.67 -24.64 25.54
N LEU A 296 6.39 -24.46 25.87
CA LEU A 296 5.28 -24.72 24.96
C LEU A 296 4.36 -23.52 24.79
N PHE A 297 3.85 -22.95 25.88
CA PHE A 297 2.78 -21.94 25.76
C PHE A 297 3.28 -20.61 25.23
N ILE A 298 4.40 -20.11 25.77
CA ILE A 298 4.99 -18.85 25.32
C ILE A 298 5.48 -18.98 23.87
N PRO A 299 6.28 -20.01 23.48
CA PRO A 299 6.64 -20.20 22.08
C PRO A 299 5.44 -20.38 21.15
N GLY A 300 4.40 -21.10 21.59
CA GLY A 300 3.17 -21.28 20.81
C GLY A 300 2.39 -19.97 20.59
N ALA A 301 2.31 -19.12 21.61
CA ALA A 301 1.71 -17.79 21.49
C ALA A 301 2.53 -16.86 20.58
N ILE A 302 3.86 -16.90 20.67
CA ILE A 302 4.77 -16.17 19.77
C ILE A 302 4.57 -16.66 18.34
N LEU A 303 4.52 -17.97 18.10
CA LEU A 303 4.26 -18.53 16.78
C LEU A 303 2.92 -18.04 16.23
N LEU A 304 1.86 -18.08 17.05
CA LEU A 304 0.55 -17.61 16.64
C LEU A 304 0.56 -16.11 16.30
N PHE A 305 1.28 -15.29 17.06
CA PHE A 305 1.46 -13.86 16.76
C PHE A 305 2.06 -13.63 15.37
N PHE A 306 3.13 -14.36 15.01
CA PHE A 306 3.70 -14.27 13.66
C PHE A 306 2.73 -14.81 12.59
N MET A 307 2.09 -15.96 12.86
CA MET A 307 1.12 -16.57 11.93
C MET A 307 -0.08 -15.67 11.66
N SER A 308 -0.52 -14.84 12.62
CA SER A 308 -1.64 -13.93 12.41
C SER A 308 -1.34 -12.78 11.45
N GLY A 309 -0.06 -12.53 11.14
CA GLY A 309 0.36 -11.52 10.18
C GLY A 309 0.72 -10.18 10.81
N ARG A 310 1.64 -9.48 10.14
CA ARG A 310 2.27 -8.23 10.57
C ARG A 310 1.27 -7.07 10.61
N GLN A 311 0.34 -7.01 9.65
CA GLN A 311 -0.63 -5.92 9.56
C GLN A 311 -1.78 -6.07 10.55
N THR A 312 -2.14 -7.31 10.92
CA THR A 312 -3.10 -7.62 11.97
C THR A 312 -2.50 -7.28 13.34
N MET A 313 -1.29 -7.76 13.61
CA MET A 313 -0.67 -7.63 14.93
C MET A 313 -0.18 -6.22 15.21
N TRP A 314 0.28 -5.52 14.18
CA TRP A 314 0.97 -4.26 14.34
C TRP A 314 0.67 -3.33 13.15
N PRO A 315 -0.60 -2.93 12.96
CA PRO A 315 -0.97 -2.07 11.85
C PRO A 315 -0.20 -0.74 11.88
N ILE A 316 0.02 -0.16 10.71
CA ILE A 316 0.48 1.24 10.61
C ILE A 316 -0.71 2.11 11.00
N SER A 317 -0.52 3.00 11.97
CA SER A 317 -1.60 3.89 12.42
C SER A 317 -1.98 4.88 11.32
N PRO A 318 -3.21 5.41 11.29
CA PRO A 318 -3.56 6.51 10.40
C PRO A 318 -2.63 7.71 10.58
N GLY A 319 -2.35 8.42 9.48
CA GLY A 319 -1.44 9.57 9.44
C GLY A 319 -0.35 9.43 8.38
N VAL A 320 0.69 10.24 8.53
CA VAL A 320 1.85 10.31 7.63
C VAL A 320 3.04 9.59 8.27
N HIS A 321 3.68 8.70 7.51
CA HIS A 321 4.78 7.87 7.99
C HIS A 321 5.93 7.82 7.00
N GLU A 322 7.17 7.77 7.51
CA GLU A 322 8.32 7.42 6.69
C GLU A 322 8.17 5.99 6.16
N MET A 323 8.44 5.80 4.87
CA MET A 323 8.34 4.51 4.18
C MET A 323 9.47 4.36 3.17
N ASN A 324 10.70 4.41 3.69
CA ASN A 324 11.95 4.25 2.93
C ASN A 324 12.18 2.79 2.48
N LYS A 325 11.60 1.82 3.18
CA LYS A 325 11.70 0.39 2.84
C LYS A 325 10.31 -0.22 2.68
N TYR A 326 10.26 -1.31 1.93
CA TYR A 326 9.05 -2.12 1.73
C TYR A 326 7.87 -1.34 1.15
N GLY A 327 8.17 -0.18 0.56
CA GLY A 327 7.26 0.63 -0.21
C GLY A 327 7.34 0.25 -1.68
N CYS A 328 6.20 -0.06 -2.27
CA CYS A 328 5.97 -0.16 -3.70
C CYS A 328 4.54 0.30 -3.96
N CYS A 329 4.19 0.92 -5.09
CA CYS A 329 4.99 1.19 -6.28
C CYS A 329 4.74 2.65 -6.74
N SER A 330 4.88 2.96 -8.02
CA SER A 330 4.70 4.31 -8.59
C SER A 330 3.25 4.71 -8.87
N GLN A 331 2.24 3.99 -8.34
CA GLN A 331 0.82 4.24 -8.62
C GLN A 331 0.39 5.68 -8.35
N GLY A 332 0.93 6.31 -7.31
CA GLY A 332 0.70 7.72 -7.04
C GLY A 332 1.76 8.31 -6.13
N LEU A 333 2.57 9.20 -6.68
CA LEU A 333 3.66 9.87 -5.99
C LEU A 333 3.53 11.38 -6.18
N VAL A 334 3.55 12.14 -5.08
CA VAL A 334 3.48 13.61 -5.11
C VAL A 334 4.83 14.20 -4.73
N PHE A 335 5.47 14.85 -5.69
CA PHE A 335 6.80 15.44 -5.58
C PHE A 335 6.70 16.93 -5.25
N PRO A 336 7.44 17.45 -4.26
CA PRO A 336 7.55 18.88 -4.04
C PRO A 336 8.35 19.51 -5.19
N ARG A 337 7.92 20.68 -5.67
CA ARG A 337 8.54 21.39 -6.79
C ARG A 337 10.05 21.53 -6.64
N ALA A 338 10.52 21.85 -5.43
CA ALA A 338 11.95 22.07 -5.15
C ALA A 338 12.82 20.82 -5.40
N MET A 339 12.26 19.61 -5.30
CA MET A 339 13.01 18.36 -5.50
C MET A 339 13.12 17.97 -6.97
N ILE A 340 12.16 18.37 -7.81
CA ILE A 340 12.04 17.88 -9.19
C ILE A 340 13.32 18.10 -10.01
N PRO A 341 13.96 19.30 -10.03
CA PRO A 341 15.20 19.48 -10.79
C PRO A 341 16.36 18.61 -10.28
N ARG A 342 16.45 18.38 -8.96
CA ARG A 342 17.46 17.50 -8.36
C ARG A 342 17.23 16.05 -8.77
N PHE A 343 15.99 15.60 -8.73
CA PHE A 343 15.59 14.25 -9.14
C PHE A 343 15.86 14.01 -10.64
N LEU A 344 15.38 14.90 -11.53
CA LEU A 344 15.57 14.78 -12.97
C LEU A 344 17.05 14.80 -13.39
N LYS A 345 17.94 15.43 -12.61
CA LYS A 345 19.38 15.38 -12.87
C LYS A 345 20.00 13.99 -12.66
N GLN A 346 19.36 13.14 -11.83
CA GLN A 346 19.82 11.78 -11.53
C GLN A 346 19.18 10.72 -12.41
N THR A 347 18.16 11.06 -13.20
CA THR A 347 17.48 10.08 -14.06
C THR A 347 18.34 9.72 -15.26
N ASP A 348 18.43 8.43 -15.56
CA ASP A 348 19.20 7.90 -16.68
C ASP A 348 18.33 6.97 -17.54
N LEU A 349 18.12 7.38 -18.80
CA LEU A 349 17.33 6.68 -19.81
C LEU A 349 18.02 5.43 -20.37
N THR A 350 19.30 5.21 -20.05
CA THR A 350 20.08 4.06 -20.54
C THR A 350 19.98 2.84 -19.64
N THR A 351 19.31 2.96 -18.49
CA THR A 351 19.10 1.87 -17.55
C THR A 351 18.00 0.91 -18.01
N ASP A 352 18.07 -0.36 -17.60
CA ASP A 352 17.00 -1.36 -17.79
C ASP A 352 15.96 -1.31 -16.64
N TRP A 353 15.74 -0.11 -16.08
CA TRP A 353 14.89 0.08 -14.91
C TRP A 353 13.41 0.23 -15.27
N LEU A 354 12.57 -0.10 -14.30
CA LEU A 354 11.18 0.37 -14.27
C LEU A 354 11.13 1.69 -13.48
N VAL A 355 10.11 2.51 -13.70
CA VAL A 355 9.99 3.83 -13.04
C VAL A 355 10.04 3.74 -11.52
N ASP A 356 9.33 2.77 -10.94
CA ASP A 356 9.37 2.48 -9.50
C ASP A 356 10.81 2.18 -9.04
N MET A 357 11.51 1.26 -9.71
CA MET A 357 12.90 0.95 -9.38
C MET A 357 13.84 2.15 -9.52
N MET A 358 13.68 2.97 -10.57
CA MET A 358 14.48 4.17 -10.79
C MET A 358 14.29 5.17 -9.64
N VAL A 359 13.04 5.48 -9.32
CA VAL A 359 12.70 6.44 -8.27
C VAL A 359 13.26 5.99 -6.92
N GLU A 360 13.09 4.71 -6.57
CA GLU A 360 13.63 4.16 -5.32
C GLU A 360 15.16 4.14 -5.32
N THR A 361 15.81 3.69 -6.40
CA THR A 361 17.27 3.62 -6.45
C THR A 361 17.92 5.00 -6.33
N ILE A 362 17.37 6.00 -7.00
CA ILE A 362 17.85 7.39 -6.90
C ILE A 362 17.69 7.88 -5.47
N ALA A 363 16.53 7.70 -4.86
CA ALA A 363 16.27 8.24 -3.53
C ALA A 363 17.10 7.52 -2.44
N ASP A 364 17.40 6.22 -2.57
CA ASP A 364 18.35 5.54 -1.69
C ASP A 364 19.78 6.06 -1.87
N THR A 365 20.21 6.25 -3.12
CA THR A 365 21.55 6.76 -3.45
C THR A 365 21.76 8.17 -2.92
N GLN A 366 20.73 9.01 -2.97
CA GLN A 366 20.78 10.40 -2.52
C GLN A 366 20.43 10.57 -1.04
N GLY A 367 20.00 9.50 -0.36
CA GLY A 367 19.55 9.55 1.03
C GLY A 367 18.28 10.39 1.23
N TRP A 368 17.39 10.44 0.25
CA TRP A 368 16.13 11.18 0.33
C TRP A 368 15.03 10.36 0.99
N THR A 369 14.42 10.94 2.02
CA THR A 369 13.30 10.33 2.74
C THR A 369 12.06 10.24 1.85
N ARG A 370 11.28 9.18 2.04
CA ARG A 370 10.01 8.94 1.36
C ARG A 370 8.92 8.83 2.40
N TRP A 371 7.81 9.51 2.15
CA TRP A 371 6.67 9.51 3.05
C TRP A 371 5.50 8.77 2.41
N ALA A 372 4.61 8.24 3.23
CA ALA A 372 3.36 7.63 2.79
C ALA A 372 2.21 8.09 3.69
N VAL A 373 1.04 8.30 3.09
CA VAL A 373 -0.20 8.59 3.82
C VAL A 373 -0.96 7.29 4.09
N VAL A 374 -1.47 7.14 5.30
CA VAL A 374 -2.26 5.99 5.77
C VAL A 374 -3.60 6.49 6.32
N PRO A 375 -4.75 5.94 5.90
CA PRO A 375 -4.90 4.94 4.84
C PRO A 375 -4.55 5.48 3.45
N SER A 376 -4.36 4.55 2.50
CA SER A 376 -3.98 4.85 1.12
C SER A 376 -5.05 5.69 0.41
N LEU A 377 -4.66 6.80 -0.23
CA LEU A 377 -5.60 7.69 -0.94
C LEU A 377 -5.93 7.20 -2.36
N LEU A 378 -5.16 6.26 -2.89
CA LEU A 378 -5.43 5.60 -4.16
C LEU A 378 -5.51 4.08 -3.96
N GLN A 379 -6.06 3.38 -4.96
CA GLN A 379 -6.06 1.92 -5.08
C GLN A 379 -5.74 1.53 -6.51
N HIS A 380 -4.93 0.50 -6.69
CA HIS A 380 -4.68 -0.10 -7.99
C HIS A 380 -5.90 -0.93 -8.45
N ILE A 381 -6.32 -0.74 -9.69
CA ILE A 381 -7.47 -1.44 -10.29
C ILE A 381 -7.10 -2.23 -11.56
N GLY A 382 -5.83 -2.18 -11.97
CA GLY A 382 -5.32 -2.83 -13.16
C GLY A 382 -5.26 -4.35 -13.02
N ALA A 383 -6.00 -5.09 -13.84
CA ALA A 383 -5.89 -6.56 -13.88
C ALA A 383 -4.89 -7.07 -14.94
N THR A 384 -4.40 -6.18 -15.80
CA THR A 384 -3.42 -6.43 -16.86
C THR A 384 -2.35 -5.35 -16.84
N SER A 385 -1.08 -5.72 -16.96
CA SER A 385 0.04 -4.78 -16.88
C SER A 385 0.33 -4.11 -18.22
N SER A 386 0.62 -2.81 -18.21
CA SER A 386 1.18 -2.08 -19.35
C SER A 386 2.69 -2.35 -19.55
N LYS A 387 3.36 -3.00 -18.58
CA LYS A 387 4.81 -3.27 -18.59
C LYS A 387 5.23 -4.50 -19.43
N GLY A 388 4.29 -5.19 -20.09
CA GLY A 388 4.54 -6.32 -20.99
C GLY A 388 4.11 -7.70 -20.45
N TYR A 389 4.41 -8.77 -21.20
CA TYR A 389 4.03 -10.15 -20.87
C TYR A 389 4.65 -10.63 -19.56
N GLY A 390 3.85 -11.33 -18.73
CA GLY A 390 4.32 -11.98 -17.49
C GLY A 390 4.05 -11.21 -16.19
N PHE A 391 3.57 -9.97 -16.27
CA PHE A 391 3.26 -9.14 -15.08
C PHE A 391 1.78 -9.18 -14.64
N ASP A 392 0.90 -9.85 -15.39
CA ASP A 392 -0.54 -9.85 -15.13
C ASP A 392 -0.94 -10.56 -13.83
N SER A 393 -0.18 -11.59 -13.42
CA SER A 393 -0.40 -12.26 -12.12
C SER A 393 -0.10 -11.33 -10.95
N SER A 394 0.97 -10.53 -11.07
CA SER A 394 1.39 -9.56 -10.05
C SER A 394 0.47 -8.35 -10.01
N ALA A 395 -0.01 -7.87 -11.16
CA ALA A 395 -0.94 -6.74 -11.25
C ALA A 395 -2.20 -6.95 -10.39
N LYS A 396 -2.74 -8.18 -10.39
CA LYS A 396 -3.94 -8.52 -9.60
C LYS A 396 -3.72 -8.54 -8.09
N THR A 397 -2.47 -8.60 -7.64
CA THR A 397 -2.12 -8.67 -6.22
C THR A 397 -1.59 -7.35 -5.65
N ILE A 398 -1.37 -6.34 -6.50
CA ILE A 398 -1.06 -4.96 -6.09
C ILE A 398 -2.33 -4.40 -5.45
N TRP A 399 -2.38 -4.43 -4.12
CA TRP A 399 -3.61 -4.11 -3.38
C TRP A 399 -3.31 -3.49 -2.03
N ASN A 400 -4.14 -2.52 -1.63
CA ASN A 400 -4.16 -1.96 -0.29
C ASN A 400 -5.49 -2.36 0.36
N PHE A 401 -5.45 -3.26 1.34
CA PHE A 401 -6.67 -3.79 1.95
C PHE A 401 -7.39 -2.75 2.81
N ARG A 402 -6.66 -1.77 3.37
CA ARG A 402 -7.24 -0.67 4.13
C ARG A 402 -8.03 0.32 3.26
N PHE A 403 -7.73 0.40 1.96
CA PHE A 403 -8.55 1.19 1.04
C PHE A 403 -10.01 0.71 1.00
N GLU A 404 -10.25 -0.58 1.22
CA GLU A 404 -11.61 -1.15 1.22
C GLU A 404 -12.42 -0.81 2.48
N GLU A 405 -11.83 -0.09 3.44
CA GLU A 405 -12.44 0.26 4.74
C GLU A 405 -12.91 1.72 4.83
N TYR A 406 -12.73 2.55 3.80
CA TYR A 406 -13.12 3.98 3.82
C TYR A 406 -14.62 4.25 4.03
N ASP A 407 -15.50 3.31 3.68
CA ASP A 407 -16.96 3.43 3.84
C ASP A 407 -17.49 2.75 5.13
N GLN A 408 -16.61 2.25 6.02
CA GLN A 408 -16.99 1.50 7.23
C GLN A 408 -17.12 2.35 8.49
#